data_AF-A0A6L5QZ07-F1
#
_entry.id   AF-A0A6L5QZ07-F1
#
_cell.length_a   1.000
_cell.length_b   1.000
_cell.length_c   1.000
_cell.angle_alpha   90.00
_cell.angle_beta   90.00
_cell.angle_gamma   90.00
#
_symmetry.space_group_name_H-M   'P 1'
#
loop_
_entity.id
_entity.type
_entity.pdbx_description
1 polymer ?
#
loop_
_entity_poly.entity_id
_entity_poly.type
_entity_poly.pdbx_seq_one_letter_code
_entity_poly.pdbx_strand_id
1 'polypeptide(L)'
;MSTPVPSPSREPRVVAPPEDLQEMLNLARLLESHSAPAMLLGPDGEQIPLPLEVYEVLRQVVNAMGNGASVSVEPIDRQLTTQQAANLLGVSRNTLVRLLDEHELPFERLGASRHRRLRLQDVLAYRERKRIDRRSRLDELTRQASEDGLYDVDAGAYRNALAEARKS
;
A
#
# COMPACT_ATOMS: atom_id res chain seq x y z
N MET A 1 26.31 9.04 -32.48
CA MET A 1 24.85 8.84 -32.65
C MET A 1 24.32 8.34 -31.32
N SER A 2 23.72 9.21 -30.52
CA SER A 2 23.19 8.85 -29.21
C SER A 2 21.84 8.18 -29.38
N THR A 3 21.75 6.90 -29.04
CA THR A 3 20.48 6.19 -28.91
C THR A 3 19.69 6.82 -27.76
N PRO A 4 18.42 7.23 -27.97
CA PRO A 4 17.60 7.71 -26.87
C PRO A 4 17.30 6.52 -25.96
N VAL A 5 17.66 6.64 -24.68
CA VAL A 5 17.23 5.74 -23.63
C VAL A 5 15.69 5.74 -23.62
N PRO A 6 15.02 4.59 -23.77
CA PRO A 6 13.56 4.56 -23.75
C PRO A 6 13.08 5.11 -22.40
N SER A 7 12.29 6.18 -22.45
CA SER A 7 11.60 6.69 -21.27
C SER A 7 10.70 5.58 -20.72
N PRO A 8 10.78 5.21 -19.43
CA PRO A 8 9.98 4.13 -18.89
C PRO A 8 8.49 4.48 -19.03
N SER A 9 7.72 3.46 -19.43
CA SER A 9 6.28 3.47 -19.68
C SER A 9 5.53 4.19 -18.55
N ARG A 10 4.61 5.09 -18.92
CA ARG A 10 3.83 5.96 -18.02
C ARG A 10 2.82 5.25 -17.11
N GLU A 11 2.74 3.92 -17.12
CA GLU A 11 1.76 3.15 -16.35
C GLU A 11 2.42 2.27 -15.29
N PRO A 12 1.82 2.16 -14.09
CA PRO A 12 2.25 1.23 -13.07
C PRO A 12 2.37 -0.18 -13.64
N ARG A 13 3.60 -0.72 -13.73
CA ARG A 13 3.76 -2.14 -13.98
C ARG A 13 3.60 -2.85 -12.65
N VAL A 14 2.47 -3.52 -12.48
CA VAL A 14 2.24 -4.45 -11.37
C VAL A 14 2.71 -5.82 -11.82
N VAL A 15 3.62 -6.42 -11.07
CA VAL A 15 4.13 -7.77 -11.31
C VAL A 15 3.50 -8.68 -10.26
N ALA A 16 2.78 -9.71 -10.72
CA ALA A 16 2.24 -10.75 -9.87
C ALA A 16 3.38 -11.65 -9.35
N PRO A 17 3.24 -12.24 -8.15
CA PRO A 17 4.19 -13.26 -7.70
C PRO A 17 4.20 -14.45 -8.69
N PRO A 18 5.31 -15.19 -8.81
CA PRO A 18 5.38 -16.39 -9.63
C PRO A 18 4.42 -17.47 -9.13
N GLU A 19 3.99 -18.36 -10.02
CA GLU A 19 3.12 -19.50 -9.66
C GLU A 19 3.81 -20.43 -8.66
N ASP A 20 5.12 -20.63 -8.82
CA ASP A 20 5.94 -21.34 -7.84
C ASP A 20 6.56 -20.36 -6.83
N LEU A 21 5.99 -20.32 -5.62
CA LEU A 21 6.52 -19.51 -4.53
C LEU A 21 7.81 -20.07 -3.93
N GLN A 22 8.18 -21.34 -4.17
CA GLN A 22 9.39 -21.92 -3.58
C GLN A 22 10.65 -21.21 -4.06
N GLU A 23 10.70 -20.82 -5.33
CA GLU A 23 11.82 -20.04 -5.87
C GLU A 23 11.97 -18.70 -5.14
N MET A 24 10.85 -18.02 -4.85
CA MET A 24 10.86 -16.76 -4.11
C MET A 24 11.27 -16.96 -2.65
N LEU A 25 10.80 -18.02 -1.99
CA LEU A 25 11.20 -18.33 -0.60
C LEU A 25 12.68 -18.69 -0.49
N ASN A 26 13.24 -19.37 -1.48
CA ASN A 26 14.67 -19.65 -1.55
C ASN A 26 15.48 -18.36 -1.73
N LEU A 27 15.05 -17.49 -2.64
CA LEU A 27 15.67 -16.20 -2.86
C LEU A 27 15.57 -15.28 -1.62
N ALA A 28 14.42 -15.25 -0.94
CA ALA A 28 14.21 -14.51 0.29
C ALA A 28 15.22 -14.91 1.36
N ARG A 29 15.34 -16.23 1.61
CA ARG A 29 16.32 -16.80 2.56
C ARG A 29 17.75 -16.45 2.20
N LEU A 30 18.10 -16.48 0.91
CA LEU A 30 19.43 -16.10 0.43
C LEU A 30 19.73 -14.62 0.74
N LEU A 31 18.78 -13.73 0.44
CA LEU A 31 18.90 -12.29 0.66
C LEU A 31 18.83 -11.87 2.15
N GLU A 32 18.30 -12.72 3.02
CA GLU A 32 18.28 -12.50 4.47
C GLU A 32 19.55 -13.00 5.18
N SER A 33 20.17 -14.05 4.66
CA SER A 33 21.37 -14.67 5.25
C SER A 33 22.68 -13.98 4.86
N HIS A 34 22.65 -13.09 3.87
CA HIS A 34 23.80 -12.35 3.39
C HIS A 34 23.50 -10.85 3.39
N SER A 35 24.47 -10.02 3.75
CA SER A 35 24.26 -8.56 3.84
C SER A 35 24.88 -7.77 2.68
N ALA A 36 25.91 -8.32 2.02
CA ALA A 36 26.61 -7.83 0.82
C ALA A 36 27.93 -8.63 0.67
N PRO A 37 28.58 -8.65 -0.51
CA PRO A 37 28.15 -8.10 -1.80
C PRO A 37 27.35 -9.12 -2.63
N ALA A 38 26.34 -8.64 -3.36
CA ALA A 38 25.63 -9.41 -4.37
C ALA A 38 25.98 -8.89 -5.77
N MET A 39 25.88 -9.75 -6.79
CA MET A 39 26.09 -9.37 -8.18
C MET A 39 24.87 -9.73 -9.02
N LEU A 40 24.58 -8.88 -9.99
CA LEU A 40 23.62 -9.17 -11.05
C LEU A 40 24.36 -9.88 -12.19
N LEU A 41 23.85 -11.05 -12.58
CA LEU A 41 24.30 -11.77 -13.77
C LEU A 41 23.40 -11.36 -14.95
N GLY A 42 23.99 -10.74 -15.95
CA GLY A 42 23.36 -10.39 -17.22
C GLY A 42 23.08 -11.60 -18.10
N PRO A 43 22.15 -11.51 -19.07
CA PRO A 43 21.84 -12.61 -19.98
C PRO A 43 23.01 -13.05 -20.88
N ASP A 44 23.99 -12.17 -21.06
CA ASP A 44 25.24 -12.37 -21.80
C ASP A 44 26.40 -12.87 -20.91
N GLY A 45 26.14 -13.08 -19.62
CA GLY A 45 27.13 -13.49 -18.63
C GLY A 45 27.91 -12.33 -18.00
N GLU A 46 27.59 -11.07 -18.34
CA GLU A 46 28.17 -9.91 -17.66
C GLU A 46 27.82 -9.94 -16.17
N GLN A 47 28.76 -9.59 -15.31
CA GLN A 47 28.55 -9.53 -13.86
C GLN A 47 28.76 -8.11 -13.36
N ILE A 48 27.73 -7.54 -12.75
CA ILE A 48 27.76 -6.18 -12.22
C ILE A 48 27.45 -6.22 -10.72
N PRO A 49 28.31 -5.64 -9.86
CA PRO A 49 28.00 -5.51 -8.44
C PRO A 49 26.69 -4.74 -8.22
N LEU A 50 25.81 -5.25 -7.36
CA LEU A 50 24.61 -4.55 -6.97
C LEU A 50 24.94 -3.48 -5.92
N PRO A 51 24.58 -2.20 -6.13
CA PRO A 51 24.60 -1.19 -5.09
C PRO A 51 23.73 -1.62 -3.90
N LEU A 52 24.11 -1.18 -2.69
CA LEU A 52 23.41 -1.56 -1.45
C LEU A 52 21.94 -1.13 -1.48
N GLU A 53 21.65 0.04 -2.03
CA GLU A 53 20.30 0.58 -2.14
C GLU A 53 19.40 -0.30 -2.99
N VAL A 54 19.93 -0.82 -4.11
CA VAL A 54 19.18 -1.75 -4.98
C VAL A 54 18.99 -3.10 -4.30
N TYR A 55 20.00 -3.56 -3.56
CA TYR A 55 19.93 -4.80 -2.79
C TYR A 55 18.82 -4.75 -1.73
N GLU A 56 18.73 -3.66 -0.98
CA GLU A 56 17.67 -3.45 0.02
C GLU A 56 16.27 -3.43 -0.58
N VAL A 57 16.10 -2.77 -1.74
CA VAL A 57 14.84 -2.79 -2.49
C VAL A 57 14.47 -4.20 -2.92
N LEU A 58 15.42 -4.96 -3.49
CA LEU A 58 15.17 -6.36 -3.88
C LEU A 58 14.74 -7.22 -2.70
N ARG A 59 15.33 -7.04 -1.51
CA ARG A 59 14.94 -7.77 -0.30
C ARG A 59 13.48 -7.53 0.05
N GLN A 60 13.01 -6.28 -0.06
CA GLN A 60 11.60 -5.94 0.17
C GLN A 60 10.68 -6.55 -0.89
N VAL A 61 11.07 -6.48 -2.17
CA VAL A 61 10.29 -7.04 -3.29
C VAL A 61 10.12 -8.55 -3.14
N VAL A 62 11.23 -9.28 -2.90
CA VAL A 62 11.23 -10.74 -2.78
C VAL A 62 10.43 -11.18 -1.55
N ASN A 63 10.55 -10.49 -0.42
CA ASN A 63 9.74 -10.80 0.76
C ASN A 63 8.25 -10.55 0.53
N ALA A 64 7.87 -9.49 -0.19
CA ALA A 64 6.48 -9.25 -0.54
C ALA A 64 5.94 -10.35 -1.48
N MET A 65 6.68 -10.69 -2.54
CA MET A 65 6.28 -11.72 -3.50
C MET A 65 6.23 -13.12 -2.88
N GLY A 66 7.18 -13.46 -1.99
CA GLY A 66 7.19 -14.72 -1.23
C GLY A 66 5.98 -14.87 -0.30
N ASN A 67 5.32 -13.77 0.08
CA ASN A 67 4.05 -13.75 0.80
C ASN A 67 2.82 -13.71 -0.12
N GLY A 68 3.00 -13.92 -1.43
CA GLY A 68 1.93 -13.89 -2.42
C GLY A 68 1.43 -12.48 -2.79
N ALA A 69 2.16 -11.42 -2.41
CA ALA A 69 1.78 -10.06 -2.76
C ALA A 69 2.30 -9.67 -4.15
N SER A 70 1.44 -9.04 -4.95
CA SER A 70 1.87 -8.34 -6.17
C SER A 70 2.66 -7.08 -5.80
N VAL A 71 3.72 -6.79 -6.56
CA VAL A 71 4.61 -5.66 -6.30
C VAL A 71 4.63 -4.70 -7.48
N SER A 72 4.74 -3.41 -7.20
CA SER A 72 5.02 -2.37 -8.18
C SER A 72 6.14 -1.47 -7.66
N VAL A 73 7.12 -1.19 -8.51
CA VAL A 73 8.24 -0.29 -8.21
C VAL A 73 8.04 0.98 -9.02
N GLU A 74 7.87 2.11 -8.34
CA GLU A 74 7.65 3.41 -8.98
C GLU A 74 8.50 4.50 -8.34
N PRO A 75 8.93 5.52 -9.11
CA PRO A 75 9.49 6.74 -8.54
C PRO A 75 8.50 7.41 -7.60
N ILE A 76 8.94 7.71 -6.38
CA ILE A 76 8.09 8.29 -5.33
C ILE A 76 7.70 9.76 -5.62
N ASP A 77 8.53 10.45 -6.39
CA ASP A 77 8.34 11.83 -6.87
C ASP A 77 7.42 11.91 -8.10
N ARG A 78 6.92 10.77 -8.60
CA ARG A 78 5.96 10.71 -9.69
C ARG A 78 4.73 11.57 -9.39
N GLN A 79 4.41 12.45 -10.33
CA GLN A 79 3.17 13.21 -10.31
C GLN A 79 1.99 12.40 -10.85
N LEU A 80 0.90 12.40 -10.10
CA LEU A 80 -0.35 11.74 -10.38
C LEU A 80 -1.39 12.74 -10.85
N THR A 81 -2.24 12.32 -11.78
CA THR A 81 -3.50 13.01 -12.05
C THR A 81 -4.47 12.86 -10.86
N THR A 82 -5.46 13.75 -10.79
CA THR A 82 -6.56 13.60 -9.80
C THR A 82 -7.26 12.25 -9.93
N GLN A 83 -7.44 11.71 -11.13
CA GLN A 83 -8.06 10.40 -11.29
C GLN A 83 -7.18 9.27 -10.74
N GLN A 84 -5.87 9.29 -11.02
CA GLN A 84 -4.93 8.27 -10.50
C GLN A 84 -4.85 8.31 -8.98
N ALA A 85 -4.76 9.50 -8.39
CA ALA A 85 -4.76 9.66 -6.94
C ALA A 85 -6.09 9.19 -6.31
N ALA A 86 -7.23 9.49 -6.94
CA ALA A 86 -8.53 9.04 -6.45
C ALA A 86 -8.64 7.50 -6.47
N ASN A 87 -8.16 6.86 -7.53
CA ASN A 87 -8.10 5.41 -7.64
C ASN A 87 -7.21 4.80 -6.53
N LEU A 88 -6.03 5.39 -6.28
CA LEU A 88 -5.12 4.91 -5.22
C LEU A 88 -5.69 5.05 -3.80
N LEU A 89 -6.52 6.08 -3.57
CA LEU A 89 -7.19 6.32 -2.29
C LEU A 89 -8.50 5.53 -2.16
N GLY A 90 -8.98 4.89 -3.22
CA GLY A 90 -10.26 4.19 -3.23
C GLY A 90 -11.47 5.11 -3.07
N VAL A 91 -11.40 6.35 -3.58
CA VAL A 91 -12.47 7.36 -3.49
C VAL A 91 -12.88 7.87 -4.87
N SER A 92 -14.04 8.52 -4.96
CA SER A 92 -14.43 9.18 -6.21
C SER A 92 -13.53 10.38 -6.51
N ARG A 93 -13.38 10.71 -7.80
CA ARG A 93 -12.64 11.91 -8.21
C ARG A 93 -13.22 13.20 -7.60
N ASN A 94 -14.54 13.31 -7.49
CA ASN A 94 -15.18 14.48 -6.86
C ASN A 94 -14.84 14.58 -5.38
N THR A 95 -14.81 13.44 -4.67
CA THR A 95 -14.36 13.39 -3.28
C THR A 95 -12.92 13.88 -3.16
N LEU A 96 -12.02 13.42 -4.03
CA LEU A 96 -10.64 13.91 -4.01
C LEU A 96 -10.56 15.42 -4.30
N VAL A 97 -11.29 15.92 -5.30
CA VAL A 97 -11.31 17.35 -5.62
C VAL A 97 -11.70 18.19 -4.41
N ARG A 98 -12.73 17.75 -3.66
CA ARG A 98 -13.14 18.41 -2.42
C ARG A 98 -12.01 18.41 -1.37
N LEU A 99 -11.34 17.27 -1.16
CA LEU A 99 -10.19 17.19 -0.25
C LEU A 99 -9.07 18.16 -0.63
N LEU A 100 -8.81 18.34 -1.93
CA LEU A 100 -7.82 19.30 -2.41
C LEU A 100 -8.27 20.75 -2.19
N ASP A 101 -9.55 21.04 -2.36
CA ASP A 101 -10.12 22.37 -2.10
C ASP A 101 -10.10 22.71 -0.59
N GLU A 102 -10.28 21.69 0.25
CA GLU A 102 -10.16 21.74 1.72
C GLU A 102 -8.71 21.74 2.22
N HIS A 103 -7.71 21.68 1.31
CA HIS A 103 -6.27 21.63 1.62
C HIS A 103 -5.83 20.43 2.48
N GLU A 104 -6.61 19.35 2.50
CA GLU A 104 -6.28 18.09 3.19
C GLU A 104 -5.10 17.33 2.54
N LEU A 105 -4.84 17.64 1.26
CA LEU A 105 -3.80 17.05 0.43
C LEU A 105 -3.08 18.15 -0.38
N PRO A 106 -1.75 18.15 -0.42
CA PRO A 106 -1.00 19.07 -1.28
C PRO A 106 -1.20 18.71 -2.76
N PHE A 107 -1.21 19.73 -3.60
CA PHE A 107 -1.20 19.57 -5.05
C PHE A 107 -0.47 20.72 -5.73
N GLU A 108 0.04 20.44 -6.92
CA GLU A 108 0.69 21.40 -7.79
C GLU A 108 -0.16 21.61 -9.05
N ARG A 109 0.04 22.74 -9.74
CA ARG A 109 -0.47 22.98 -11.09
C ARG A 109 0.71 22.98 -12.05
N LEU A 110 0.58 22.28 -13.17
CA LEU A 110 1.60 22.26 -14.22
C LEU A 110 1.62 23.60 -14.95
N GLY A 111 2.49 24.52 -14.56
CA GLY A 111 2.62 25.85 -15.18
C GLY A 111 1.28 26.60 -15.19
N ALA A 112 0.87 27.08 -16.37
CA ALA A 112 -0.41 27.78 -16.58
C ALA A 112 -1.64 26.83 -16.67
N SER A 113 -1.46 25.51 -16.52
CA SER A 113 -2.57 24.55 -16.63
C SER A 113 -3.51 24.62 -15.43
N ARG A 114 -4.82 24.48 -15.69
CA ARG A 114 -5.84 24.31 -14.63
C ARG A 114 -5.79 22.93 -13.97
N HIS A 115 -5.11 21.96 -14.58
CA HIS A 115 -5.09 20.59 -14.08
C HIS A 115 -4.14 20.43 -12.89
N ARG A 116 -4.69 19.88 -11.80
CA ARG A 116 -3.95 19.57 -10.57
C ARG A 116 -3.12 18.28 -10.75
N ARG A 117 -1.96 18.25 -10.10
CA ARG A 117 -1.08 17.10 -9.95
C ARG A 117 -0.76 16.88 -8.48
N LEU A 118 -0.71 15.62 -8.06
CA LEU A 118 -0.38 15.23 -6.69
C LEU A 118 0.88 14.37 -6.73
N ARG A 119 1.81 14.53 -5.81
CA ARG A 119 2.96 13.61 -5.71
C ARG A 119 2.47 12.29 -5.12
N LEU A 120 2.96 11.17 -5.64
CA LEU A 120 2.60 9.83 -5.13
C LEU A 120 2.88 9.72 -3.62
N GLN A 121 4.02 10.24 -3.17
CA GLN A 121 4.39 10.27 -1.75
C GLN A 121 3.32 10.90 -0.84
N ASP A 122 2.73 12.02 -1.26
CA ASP A 122 1.78 12.77 -0.45
C ASP A 122 0.43 12.04 -0.39
N VAL A 123 0.05 11.41 -1.51
CA VAL A 123 -1.15 10.57 -1.61
C VAL A 123 -1.02 9.35 -0.70
N LEU A 124 0.14 8.68 -0.71
CA LEU A 124 0.39 7.53 0.16
C LEU A 124 0.43 7.91 1.65
N ALA A 125 1.07 9.03 1.99
CA ALA A 125 1.12 9.54 3.36
C ALA A 125 -0.28 9.90 3.89
N TYR A 126 -1.11 10.54 3.06
CA TYR A 126 -2.51 10.80 3.39
C TYR A 126 -3.31 9.52 3.62
N ARG A 127 -3.13 8.51 2.76
CA ARG A 127 -3.81 7.22 2.89
C ARG A 127 -3.48 6.57 4.24
N GLU A 128 -2.22 6.60 4.63
CA GLU A 128 -1.80 6.00 5.90
C GLU A 128 -2.35 6.78 7.10
N ARG A 129 -2.29 8.13 7.08
CA ARG A 129 -2.90 8.97 8.12
C ARG A 129 -4.39 8.65 8.30
N LYS A 130 -5.16 8.57 7.22
CA LYS A 130 -6.59 8.24 7.29
C LYS A 130 -6.86 6.79 7.73
N ARG A 131 -5.94 5.86 7.46
CA ARG A 131 -6.03 4.47 7.95
C ARG A 131 -5.88 4.44 9.47
N ILE A 132 -4.90 5.15 10.01
CA ILE A 132 -4.65 5.28 11.45
C ILE A 132 -5.84 5.97 12.13
N ASP A 133 -6.29 7.12 11.62
CA ASP A 133 -7.45 7.86 12.18
C ASP A 133 -8.71 7.00 12.23
N ARG A 134 -8.98 6.23 11.17
CA ARG A 134 -10.15 5.35 11.10
C ARG A 134 -10.08 4.25 12.15
N ARG A 135 -8.91 3.62 12.30
CA ARG A 135 -8.70 2.57 13.31
C ARG A 135 -8.90 3.13 14.71
N SER A 136 -8.27 4.26 15.02
CA SER A 136 -8.40 4.95 16.32
C SER A 136 -9.87 5.27 16.66
N ARG A 137 -10.66 5.74 15.70
CA ARG A 137 -12.09 6.02 15.91
C ARG A 137 -12.92 4.76 16.16
N LEU A 138 -12.62 3.65 15.47
CA LEU A 138 -13.30 2.38 15.69
C LEU A 138 -12.96 1.78 17.06
N ASP A 139 -11.70 1.88 17.46
CA ASP A 139 -11.24 1.45 18.78
C ASP A 139 -11.94 2.25 19.87
N GLU A 140 -12.07 3.57 19.69
CA GLU A 140 -12.79 4.45 20.62
C GLU A 140 -14.29 4.12 20.72
N LEU A 141 -14.97 3.89 19.60
CA LEU A 141 -16.39 3.48 19.60
C LEU A 141 -16.59 2.13 20.30
N THR A 142 -15.65 1.20 20.12
CA THR A 142 -15.68 -0.12 20.77
C THR A 142 -15.47 -0.01 22.27
N ARG A 143 -14.53 0.85 22.70
CA ARG A 143 -14.30 1.15 24.11
C ARG A 143 -15.54 1.78 24.77
N GLN A 144 -16.13 2.79 24.13
CA GLN A 144 -17.36 3.43 24.62
C GLN A 144 -18.51 2.42 24.74
N ALA A 145 -18.73 1.58 23.72
CA ALA A 145 -19.75 0.54 23.77
C ALA A 145 -19.51 -0.51 24.88
N SER A 146 -18.25 -0.81 25.22
CA SER A 146 -17.91 -1.68 26.35
C SER A 146 -18.17 -0.99 27.69
N GLU A 147 -17.83 0.29 27.82
CA GLU A 147 -18.08 1.10 29.03
C GLU A 147 -19.58 1.29 29.28
N ASP A 148 -20.37 1.41 28.22
CA ASP A 148 -21.84 1.48 28.27
C ASP A 148 -22.50 0.11 28.54
N GLY A 149 -21.71 -0.94 28.80
CA GLY A 149 -22.20 -2.27 29.15
C GLY A 149 -22.84 -3.05 28.00
N LEU A 150 -22.69 -2.60 26.76
CA LEU A 150 -23.31 -3.24 25.59
C LEU A 150 -22.69 -4.60 25.25
N TYR A 151 -21.48 -4.87 25.76
CA TYR A 151 -20.79 -6.17 25.67
C TYR A 151 -20.90 -7.02 26.95
N ASP A 152 -21.51 -6.49 28.02
CA ASP A 152 -21.70 -7.17 29.32
C ASP A 152 -23.09 -7.84 29.42
N VAL A 153 -23.61 -8.32 28.29
CA VAL A 153 -24.81 -9.17 28.31
C VAL A 153 -24.36 -10.56 28.75
N ASP A 154 -24.58 -10.89 30.02
CA ASP A 154 -24.38 -12.24 30.54
C ASP A 154 -25.08 -13.26 29.62
N ALA A 155 -24.30 -14.16 29.03
CA ALA A 155 -24.82 -15.23 28.19
C ALA A 155 -25.81 -16.14 28.94
N GLY A 156 -25.78 -16.14 30.29
CA GLY A 156 -26.82 -16.71 31.14
C GLY A 156 -28.15 -15.97 31.07
N ALA A 157 -28.13 -14.64 31.24
CA ALA A 157 -29.31 -13.77 31.14
C ALA A 157 -30.03 -13.89 29.78
N TYR A 158 -29.28 -13.92 28.67
CA TYR A 158 -29.86 -14.08 27.32
C TYR A 158 -30.54 -15.45 27.13
N ARG A 159 -29.94 -16.53 27.66
CA ARG A 159 -30.51 -17.88 27.59
C ARG A 159 -31.80 -18.01 28.40
N ASN A 160 -31.87 -17.37 29.57
CA ASN A 160 -33.07 -17.37 30.40
C ASN A 160 -34.23 -16.61 29.76
N ALA A 161 -33.94 -15.42 29.19
CA ALA A 161 -34.94 -14.64 28.45
C ALA A 161 -35.52 -15.41 27.25
N LEU A 162 -34.67 -16.15 26.52
CA LEU A 162 -35.13 -16.98 25.39
C LEU A 162 -35.97 -18.19 25.82
N ALA A 163 -35.74 -18.72 27.03
CA ALA A 163 -36.49 -19.84 27.58
C ALA A 163 -37.89 -19.43 28.09
N GLU A 164 -38.02 -18.22 28.65
CA GLU A 164 -39.32 -17.67 29.05
C GLU A 164 -40.22 -17.40 27.84
N ALA A 165 -39.68 -16.81 26.78
CA ALA A 165 -40.43 -16.53 25.54
C ALA A 165 -40.90 -17.79 24.79
N ARG A 166 -40.33 -18.97 25.09
CA ARG A 166 -40.74 -20.26 24.52
C ARG A 166 -41.82 -20.98 25.34
N LYS A 167 -42.13 -20.50 26.54
CA LYS A 167 -43.16 -21.07 27.43
C LYS A 167 -44.50 -20.33 27.34
N SER A 168 -44.53 -19.17 26.69
CA SER A 168 -45.72 -18.41 26.28
C SER A 168 -46.12 -18.77 24.86
#